data_AF-A0AAF0ZFA7-F1
#
_entry.id   AF-A0AAF0ZFA7-F1
#
_cell.length_a   1.000
_cell.length_b   1.000
_cell.length_c   1.000
_cell.angle_alpha   90.00
_cell.angle_beta   90.00
_cell.angle_gamma   90.00
#
_symmetry.space_group_name_H-M   'P 1'
#
loop_
_entity.id
_entity.type
_entity.pdbx_description
1 polymer ?
#
loop_
_entity_poly.entity_id
_entity_poly.type
_entity_poly.pdbx_seq_one_letter_code
_entity_poly.pdbx_strand_id
1 'polypeptide(L)'
;MPSMGQSQLHNLLRHNLDVMHIEKNIVDSILGTLLDISGKTKDHRKARYDLKAMGIKKNLHPKDTEDSKGTNFAKAFFSMTNGEKSFFCGVLKTAKLPDGSASNISRCVHLDERKLSNYKTHDDNFMLHYLLPIPIKSILPDHVAILLIRLSSFFHHLRNWIA
;
A
#
# COMPACT_ATOMS: atom_id res chain seq x y z
N MET A 1 3.53 13.04 -50.27
CA MET A 1 3.08 12.39 -49.02
C MET A 1 3.88 11.12 -48.80
N PRO A 2 4.74 11.05 -47.77
CA PRO A 2 5.35 9.81 -47.33
C PRO A 2 4.75 9.36 -45.99
N SER A 3 4.32 8.10 -45.95
CA SER A 3 3.84 7.39 -44.76
C SER A 3 4.97 7.22 -43.75
N MET A 4 4.78 7.77 -42.54
CA MET A 4 5.61 7.50 -41.37
C MET A 4 5.60 5.99 -41.07
N GLY A 5 6.75 5.34 -41.27
CA GLY A 5 7.05 4.07 -40.64
C GLY A 5 7.20 4.29 -39.14
N GLN A 6 6.10 4.12 -38.39
CA GLN A 6 6.21 3.86 -36.97
C GLN A 6 6.62 2.40 -36.80
N SER A 7 7.91 2.19 -36.54
CA SER A 7 8.43 0.94 -36.03
C SER A 7 7.62 0.54 -34.79
N GLN A 8 6.83 -0.53 -34.91
CA GLN A 8 6.28 -1.26 -33.78
C GLN A 8 7.45 -1.79 -32.95
N LEU A 9 7.93 -0.99 -31.99
CA LEU A 9 8.76 -1.49 -30.92
C LEU A 9 7.82 -2.27 -29.98
N HIS A 10 7.49 -3.49 -30.37
CA HIS A 10 6.77 -4.44 -29.54
C HIS A 10 7.66 -4.71 -28.32
N ASN A 11 7.32 -4.08 -27.20
CA ASN A 11 8.14 -4.09 -25.99
C ASN A 11 8.24 -5.52 -25.44
N LEU A 12 9.36 -6.19 -25.74
CA LEU A 12 9.73 -7.52 -25.22
C LEU A 12 9.68 -7.63 -23.69
N LEU A 13 9.71 -6.48 -22.99
CA LEU A 13 9.60 -6.38 -21.55
C LEU A 13 8.21 -6.75 -20.98
N ARG A 14 7.14 -6.72 -21.79
CA ARG A 14 5.77 -6.99 -21.34
C ARG A 14 5.59 -8.40 -20.77
N HIS A 15 6.32 -9.38 -21.29
CA HIS A 15 6.23 -10.77 -20.86
C HIS A 15 7.14 -11.13 -19.67
N ASN A 16 8.03 -10.22 -19.26
CA ASN A 16 8.99 -10.48 -18.17
C ASN A 16 8.51 -9.96 -16.80
N LEU A 17 7.42 -9.19 -16.78
CA LEU A 17 6.88 -8.59 -15.56
C LEU A 17 5.63 -9.34 -15.12
N ASP A 18 5.74 -10.04 -14.00
CA ASP A 18 4.59 -10.61 -13.33
C ASP A 18 3.83 -9.52 -12.55
N VAL A 19 3.09 -8.70 -13.29
CA VAL A 19 2.34 -7.53 -12.77
C VAL A 19 1.43 -7.92 -11.61
N MET A 20 0.81 -9.10 -11.71
CA MET A 20 -0.10 -9.60 -10.69
C MET A 20 0.62 -9.84 -9.36
N HIS A 21 1.78 -10.51 -9.37
CA HIS A 21 2.55 -10.71 -8.15
C HIS A 21 3.20 -9.41 -7.64
N ILE A 22 3.57 -8.50 -8.55
CA ILE A 22 4.10 -7.18 -8.17
C ILE A 22 3.02 -6.37 -7.44
N GLU A 23 1.81 -6.24 -8.00
CA GLU A 23 0.71 -5.52 -7.38
C GLU A 23 0.34 -6.12 -6.03
N LYS A 24 0.30 -7.45 -5.93
CA LYS A 24 0.13 -8.15 -4.65
C LYS A 24 1.16 -7.74 -3.61
N ASN A 25 2.44 -7.78 -3.95
CA ASN A 25 3.51 -7.43 -3.03
C ASN A 25 3.41 -5.97 -2.57
N ILE A 26 3.01 -5.06 -3.47
CA ILE A 26 2.81 -3.65 -3.15
C ILE A 26 1.61 -3.45 -2.23
N VAL A 27 0.46 -4.05 -2.52
CA VAL A 27 -0.75 -3.98 -1.69
C VAL A 27 -0.49 -4.55 -0.31
N ASP A 28 0.10 -5.75 -0.22
CA ASP A 28 0.45 -6.39 1.05
C ASP A 28 1.39 -5.52 1.89
N SER A 29 2.37 -4.88 1.25
CA SER A 29 3.32 -3.98 1.90
C SER A 29 2.66 -2.70 2.41
N ILE A 30 1.80 -2.07 1.61
CA ILE A 30 1.08 -0.84 1.99
C ILE A 30 0.11 -1.14 3.13
N LEU A 31 -0.75 -2.15 2.99
CA LEU A 31 -1.73 -2.53 4.01
C LEU A 31 -1.04 -2.97 5.30
N GLY A 32 0.01 -3.78 5.20
CA GLY A 32 0.80 -4.22 6.35
C GLY A 32 1.40 -3.06 7.13
N THR A 33 1.88 -2.03 6.43
CA THR A 33 2.50 -0.85 7.04
C THR A 33 1.47 0.12 7.62
N LEU A 34 0.42 0.44 6.86
CA LEU A 34 -0.63 1.38 7.27
C LEU A 34 -1.41 0.85 8.48
N LEU A 35 -1.82 -0.42 8.43
CA LEU A 35 -2.58 -1.04 9.52
C LEU A 35 -1.70 -1.53 10.68
N ASP A 36 -0.38 -1.41 10.55
CA ASP A 36 0.62 -1.89 11.52
C ASP A 36 0.44 -3.38 11.85
N ILE A 37 0.34 -4.20 10.81
CA ILE A 37 0.13 -5.64 10.96
C ILE A 37 1.46 -6.27 11.35
N SER A 38 1.49 -6.93 12.51
CA SER A 38 2.67 -7.63 13.01
C SER A 38 3.20 -8.63 11.97
N GLY A 39 4.51 -8.59 11.72
CA GLY A 39 5.18 -9.41 10.71
C GLY A 39 5.03 -8.94 9.25
N LYS A 40 4.16 -7.97 8.96
CA LYS A 40 3.96 -7.43 7.60
C LYS A 40 4.35 -5.96 7.45
N THR A 41 4.31 -5.19 8.53
CA THR A 41 4.71 -3.77 8.51
C THR A 41 6.15 -3.58 8.03
N LYS A 42 6.35 -2.61 7.13
CA LYS A 42 7.70 -2.17 6.71
C LYS A 42 8.32 -1.17 7.68
N ASP A 43 7.58 -0.77 8.72
CA ASP A 43 8.03 0.15 9.75
C ASP A 43 8.45 -0.58 11.03
N HIS A 44 9.41 -1.51 10.93
CA HIS A 44 9.87 -2.31 12.06
C HIS A 44 11.15 -1.76 12.71
N ARG A 45 11.48 -2.24 13.93
CA ARG A 45 12.66 -1.77 14.70
C ARG A 45 13.94 -1.73 13.88
N LYS A 46 14.27 -2.81 13.16
CA LYS A 46 15.48 -2.87 12.32
C LYS A 46 15.51 -1.75 11.28
N ALA A 47 14.42 -1.52 10.55
CA ALA A 47 14.33 -0.43 9.58
C ALA A 47 14.56 0.95 10.22
N ARG A 48 14.09 1.17 11.46
CA ARG A 48 14.37 2.41 12.20
C ARG A 48 15.86 2.57 12.55
N TYR A 49 16.55 1.49 12.92
CA TYR A 49 18.01 1.52 13.11
C TYR A 49 18.76 1.73 11.79
N ASP A 50 18.30 1.14 10.68
CA ASP A 50 18.88 1.36 9.35
C ASP A 50 18.75 2.84 8.94
N LEU A 51 17.60 3.49 9.20
CA LEU A 51 17.44 4.93 9.01
C LEU A 51 18.45 5.76 9.84
N LYS A 52 18.76 5.34 11.07
CA LYS A 52 19.77 5.97 11.93
C LYS A 52 21.16 5.79 11.35
N ALA A 53 21.52 4.58 10.94
CA ALA A 53 22.82 4.27 10.34
C ALA A 53 23.05 5.04 9.02
N MET A 54 22.01 5.20 8.21
CA MET A 54 22.06 5.99 6.97
C MET A 54 21.99 7.51 7.18
N GLY A 55 21.73 7.99 8.40
CA GLY A 55 21.64 9.42 8.70
C GLY A 55 20.40 10.14 8.11
N ILE A 56 19.39 9.40 7.64
CA ILE A 56 18.18 9.95 6.98
C ILE A 56 16.95 9.86 7.88
N LYS A 57 15.95 10.74 7.68
CA LYS A 57 14.69 10.77 8.46
C LYS A 57 14.94 10.78 9.98
N LYS A 58 15.73 11.75 10.46
CA LYS A 58 16.13 11.89 11.88
C LYS A 58 14.95 11.86 12.86
N ASN A 59 13.79 12.37 12.43
CA ASN A 59 12.54 12.33 13.20
C ASN A 59 12.02 10.92 13.50
N LEU A 60 12.44 9.91 12.73
CA LEU A 60 12.06 8.51 12.91
C LEU A 60 13.13 7.68 13.63
N HIS A 61 14.28 8.25 13.95
CA HIS A 61 15.36 7.52 14.60
C HIS A 61 14.93 6.98 15.97
N PRO A 62 15.41 5.79 16.36
CA PRO A 62 15.23 5.27 17.71
C PRO A 62 15.77 6.29 18.73
N LYS A 63 14.95 6.65 19.71
CA LYS A 63 15.39 7.46 20.85
C LYS A 63 15.90 6.52 21.94
N ASP A 64 17.16 6.69 22.28
CA ASP A 64 17.77 5.97 23.39
C ASP A 64 17.29 6.66 24.69
N THR A 65 16.26 6.12 25.33
CA THR A 65 15.85 6.57 26.67
C THR A 65 16.72 5.88 27.70
N GLU A 66 17.33 6.66 28.61
CA GLU A 66 18.20 6.16 29.68
C GLU A 66 17.43 5.25 30.67
N ASP A 67 16.11 5.34 30.71
CA ASP A 67 15.27 4.48 31.53
C ASP A 67 14.96 3.15 30.84
N SER A 68 15.51 2.10 31.43
CA SER A 68 15.39 0.69 31.12
C SER A 68 13.93 0.20 31.12
N LYS A 69 13.19 0.41 30.02
CA LYS A 69 12.02 -0.43 29.67
C LYS A 69 11.52 -0.39 28.23
N GLY A 70 12.24 0.21 27.30
CA GLY A 70 11.98 0.03 25.87
C GLY A 70 12.38 1.22 25.02
N THR A 71 13.00 0.94 23.87
CA THR A 71 13.26 1.95 22.85
C THR A 71 11.93 2.53 22.37
N ASN A 72 11.67 3.80 22.68
CA ASN A 72 10.49 4.49 22.20
C ASN A 72 10.71 4.96 20.75
N PHE A 73 9.87 4.48 19.83
CA PHE A 73 9.88 4.91 18.44
C PHE A 73 8.84 6.01 18.26
N ALA A 74 9.25 7.12 17.63
CA ALA A 74 8.29 8.13 17.20
C ALA A 74 7.36 7.52 16.15
N LYS A 75 6.05 7.77 16.28
CA LYS A 75 5.07 7.41 15.25
C LYS A 75 5.47 8.03 13.92
N ALA A 76 5.39 7.23 12.86
CA ALA A 76 5.62 7.77 11.53
C ALA A 76 4.47 8.69 11.12
N PHE A 77 4.72 9.58 10.17
CA PHE A 77 3.72 10.50 9.62
C PHE A 77 2.57 9.78 8.88
N PHE A 78 2.74 8.49 8.57
CA PHE A 78 1.73 7.62 7.97
C PHE A 78 1.06 6.68 8.99
N SER A 79 1.42 6.75 10.27
CA SER A 79 0.85 5.89 11.31
C SER A 79 -0.59 6.31 11.61
N MET A 80 -1.52 5.38 11.45
CA MET A 80 -2.92 5.59 11.81
C MET A 80 -3.19 5.24 13.28
N THR A 81 -4.06 6.03 13.91
CA THR A 81 -4.71 5.71 15.19
C THR A 81 -5.65 4.52 15.02
N ASN A 82 -6.07 3.92 16.15
CA ASN A 82 -7.03 2.83 16.14
C ASN A 82 -8.38 3.23 15.52
N GLY A 83 -8.84 4.47 15.74
CA GLY A 83 -10.07 4.99 15.13
C GLY A 83 -9.94 5.12 13.61
N GLU A 84 -8.83 5.66 13.13
CA GLU A 84 -8.53 5.77 11.70
C GLU A 84 -8.40 4.41 11.02
N LYS A 85 -7.74 3.43 11.65
CA LYS A 85 -7.69 2.05 11.15
C LYS A 85 -9.08 1.41 11.07
N SER A 86 -9.93 1.63 12.07
CA SER A 86 -11.32 1.15 12.06
C SER A 86 -12.13 1.81 10.95
N PHE A 87 -11.96 3.12 10.71
CA PHE A 87 -12.58 3.83 9.59
C PHE A 87 -12.08 3.30 8.24
N PHE A 88 -10.77 3.14 8.07
CA PHE A 88 -10.15 2.55 6.88
C PHE A 88 -10.76 1.20 6.54
N CYS A 89 -10.76 0.27 7.51
CA CYS A 89 -11.35 -1.06 7.32
C CYS A 89 -12.87 -0.97 7.11
N GLY A 90 -13.56 -0.04 7.77
CA GLY A 90 -14.99 0.20 7.58
C GLY A 90 -15.35 0.54 6.14
N VAL A 91 -14.60 1.45 5.51
CA VAL A 91 -14.76 1.82 4.08
C VAL A 91 -14.58 0.58 3.19
N LEU A 92 -13.56 -0.23 3.45
CA LEU A 92 -13.31 -1.44 2.66
C LEU A 92 -14.38 -2.52 2.87
N LYS A 93 -14.95 -2.61 4.07
CA LYS A 93 -16.02 -3.56 4.39
C LYS A 93 -17.35 -3.21 3.72
N THR A 94 -17.63 -1.92 3.55
CA THR A 94 -18.88 -1.45 2.93
C THR A 94 -18.79 -1.28 1.42
N ALA A 95 -17.58 -1.37 0.85
CA ALA A 95 -17.36 -1.27 -0.58
C ALA A 95 -18.15 -2.33 -1.36
N LYS A 96 -18.96 -1.87 -2.31
CA LYS A 96 -19.66 -2.72 -3.27
C LYS A 96 -18.97 -2.59 -4.63
N LEU A 97 -18.56 -3.72 -5.18
CA LEU A 97 -17.94 -3.78 -6.51
C LEU A 97 -18.96 -4.35 -7.52
N PRO A 98 -18.86 -3.98 -8.82
CA PRO A 98 -19.69 -4.58 -9.85
C PRO A 98 -19.51 -6.09 -9.91
N ASP A 99 -20.56 -6.81 -10.30
CA ASP A 99 -20.50 -8.27 -10.38
C ASP A 99 -19.40 -8.73 -11.35
N GLY A 100 -18.72 -9.81 -11.01
CA GLY A 100 -17.57 -10.34 -11.76
C GLY A 100 -16.27 -9.52 -11.67
N SER A 101 -16.23 -8.39 -10.94
CA SER A 101 -15.04 -7.53 -10.87
C SER A 101 -14.00 -8.02 -9.87
N ALA A 102 -14.41 -8.37 -8.65
CA ALA A 102 -13.51 -8.92 -7.63
C ALA A 102 -14.27 -9.87 -6.71
N SER A 103 -13.54 -10.60 -5.86
CA SER A 103 -14.17 -11.36 -4.80
C SER A 103 -14.79 -10.43 -3.76
N ASN A 104 -15.66 -10.97 -2.89
CA ASN A 104 -16.32 -10.18 -1.86
C ASN A 104 -15.32 -9.77 -0.76
N ILE A 105 -14.65 -8.63 -0.97
CA ILE A 105 -13.61 -8.06 -0.08
C ILE A 105 -14.12 -7.85 1.34
N SER A 106 -15.42 -7.61 1.54
CA SER A 106 -15.97 -7.45 2.89
C SER A 106 -15.75 -8.66 3.78
N ARG A 107 -15.64 -9.87 3.20
CA ARG A 107 -15.33 -11.13 3.92
C ARG A 107 -13.89 -11.19 4.41
N CYS A 108 -13.00 -10.40 3.82
CA CYS A 108 -11.58 -10.34 4.13
C CYS A 108 -11.26 -9.29 5.19
N VAL A 109 -12.23 -8.46 5.58
CA VAL A 109 -12.05 -7.36 6.53
C VAL A 109 -12.45 -7.76 7.94
N HIS A 110 -11.48 -7.75 8.85
CA HIS A 110 -11.68 -8.02 10.28
C HIS A 110 -11.62 -6.72 11.06
N LEU A 111 -12.79 -6.16 11.41
CA LEU A 111 -12.88 -4.85 12.08
C LEU A 111 -12.32 -4.85 13.50
N ASP A 112 -12.58 -5.90 14.27
CA ASP A 112 -12.10 -6.03 15.65
C ASP A 112 -10.56 -6.06 15.71
N GLU A 113 -9.97 -6.74 14.72
CA GLU A 113 -8.52 -6.87 14.56
C GLU A 113 -7.91 -5.74 13.72
N ARG A 114 -8.74 -4.86 13.14
CA ARG A 114 -8.37 -3.75 12.26
C ARG A 114 -7.40 -4.17 11.14
N LYS A 115 -7.61 -5.34 10.56
CA LYS A 115 -6.74 -5.92 9.54
C LYS A 115 -7.54 -6.52 8.38
N LEU A 116 -6.85 -6.71 7.27
CA LEU A 116 -7.34 -7.51 6.14
C LEU A 116 -6.56 -8.82 6.05
N SER A 117 -7.27 -9.92 5.82
CA SER A 117 -6.67 -11.24 5.59
C SER A 117 -7.48 -12.03 4.57
N ASN A 118 -6.82 -13.01 3.93
CA ASN A 118 -7.44 -13.99 3.04
C ASN A 118 -8.13 -13.40 1.80
N TYR A 119 -7.75 -12.21 1.34
CA TYR A 119 -8.11 -11.72 0.01
C TYR A 119 -7.27 -12.42 -1.06
N LYS A 120 -7.82 -12.58 -2.25
CA LYS A 120 -7.14 -13.25 -3.37
C LYS A 120 -6.19 -12.28 -4.06
N THR A 121 -5.14 -12.80 -4.68
CA THR A 121 -4.24 -12.04 -5.55
C THR A 121 -4.99 -11.24 -6.62
N HIS A 122 -6.09 -11.81 -7.14
CA HIS A 122 -6.96 -11.14 -8.10
C HIS A 122 -7.57 -9.83 -7.56
N ASP A 123 -7.83 -9.77 -6.25
CA ASP A 123 -8.44 -8.61 -5.60
C ASP A 123 -7.43 -7.48 -5.38
N ASP A 124 -6.12 -7.77 -5.42
CA ASP A 124 -5.05 -6.78 -5.20
C ASP A 124 -5.12 -5.65 -6.24
N ASN A 125 -5.49 -5.95 -7.48
CA ASN A 125 -5.64 -4.93 -8.53
C ASN A 125 -6.75 -3.93 -8.17
N PHE A 126 -7.89 -4.43 -7.67
CA PHE A 126 -9.03 -3.59 -7.29
C PHE A 126 -8.73 -2.82 -6.00
N MET A 127 -8.05 -3.46 -5.07
CA MET A 127 -7.56 -2.83 -3.84
C MET A 127 -6.64 -1.66 -4.18
N LEU A 128 -5.61 -1.89 -4.97
CA LEU A 128 -4.62 -0.87 -5.30
C LEU A 128 -5.23 0.30 -6.09
N HIS A 129 -6.02 0.01 -7.13
CA HIS A 129 -6.48 1.04 -8.07
C HIS A 129 -7.70 1.82 -7.58
N TYR A 130 -8.63 1.17 -6.88
CA TYR A 130 -9.95 1.76 -6.60
C TYR A 130 -10.23 1.93 -5.11
N LEU A 131 -9.92 0.92 -4.29
CA LEU A 131 -10.36 0.93 -2.89
C LEU A 131 -9.39 1.64 -1.96
N LEU A 132 -8.09 1.41 -2.12
CA LEU A 132 -7.04 1.99 -1.28
C LEU A 132 -6.98 3.54 -1.34
N PRO A 133 -7.14 4.20 -2.51
CA PRO A 133 -7.13 5.66 -2.60
C PRO A 133 -8.21 6.36 -1.76
N ILE A 134 -9.38 5.73 -1.59
CA ILE A 134 -10.57 6.34 -0.97
C ILE A 134 -10.34 6.67 0.52
N PRO A 135 -10.06 5.69 1.41
CA PRO A 135 -9.85 5.99 2.82
C PRO A 135 -8.54 6.74 3.06
N ILE A 136 -7.50 6.52 2.24
CA ILE A 136 -6.20 7.18 2.39
C ILE A 136 -6.33 8.70 2.27
N LYS A 137 -7.13 9.18 1.29
CA LYS A 137 -7.35 10.61 1.07
C LYS A 137 -7.98 11.30 2.29
N SER A 138 -8.78 10.58 3.07
CA SER A 138 -9.49 11.13 4.23
C SER A 138 -8.71 11.00 5.54
N ILE A 139 -7.76 10.08 5.62
CA ILE A 139 -7.05 9.74 6.86
C ILE A 139 -5.63 10.32 6.89
N LEU A 140 -4.89 10.16 5.80
CA LEU A 140 -3.46 10.47 5.80
C LEU A 140 -3.22 11.94 5.42
N PRO A 141 -2.11 12.54 5.89
CA PRO A 141 -1.71 13.87 5.44
C PRO A 141 -1.59 13.94 3.91
N ASP A 142 -1.95 15.07 3.30
CA ASP A 142 -2.02 15.25 1.84
C ASP A 142 -0.77 14.79 1.11
N HIS A 143 0.42 15.13 1.64
CA HIS A 143 1.69 14.75 1.02
C HIS A 143 1.89 13.22 0.96
N VAL A 144 1.32 12.45 1.90
CA VAL A 144 1.35 10.98 1.91
C VAL A 144 0.26 10.42 1.00
N ALA A 145 -0.95 10.96 1.14
CA ALA A 145 -2.10 10.51 0.38
C ALA A 145 -1.87 10.67 -1.13
N ILE A 146 -1.39 11.84 -1.57
CA ILE A 146 -1.09 12.12 -2.98
C ILE A 146 -0.04 11.14 -3.53
N LEU A 147 0.98 10.79 -2.74
CA LEU A 147 2.00 9.83 -3.17
C LEU A 147 1.41 8.43 -3.38
N LEU A 148 0.58 7.96 -2.45
CA LEU A 148 -0.05 6.64 -2.55
C LEU A 148 -1.10 6.61 -3.68
N ILE A 149 -1.86 7.68 -3.88
CA ILE A 149 -2.80 7.82 -5.00
C ILE A 149 -2.06 7.79 -6.34
N ARG A 150 -0.94 8.53 -6.46
CA ARG A 150 -0.11 8.51 -7.67
C ARG A 150 0.49 7.13 -7.93
N LEU A 151 0.90 6.42 -6.88
CA LEU A 151 1.36 5.04 -6.98
C LEU A 151 0.25 4.13 -7.52
N SER A 152 -0.97 4.24 -6.99
CA SER A 152 -2.15 3.53 -7.52
C SER A 152 -2.40 3.85 -8.99
N SER A 153 -2.34 5.13 -9.39
CA SER A 153 -2.49 5.54 -10.79
C SER A 153 -1.37 5.00 -11.67
N PHE A 154 -0.13 4.94 -11.17
CA PHE A 154 1.00 4.37 -11.90
C PHE A 154 0.77 2.88 -12.23
N PHE A 155 0.38 2.08 -11.24
CA PHE A 155 0.10 0.66 -11.46
C PHE A 155 -1.11 0.43 -12.36
N HIS A 156 -2.13 1.28 -12.26
CA HIS A 156 -3.28 1.22 -13.16
C HIS A 156 -2.86 1.40 -14.62
N HIS A 157 -2.02 2.42 -14.90
CA HIS A 157 -1.48 2.62 -16.26
C HIS A 157 -0.53 1.51 -16.69
N LEU A 158 0.32 1.02 -15.78
CA LEU A 158 1.26 -0.07 -16.08
C LEU A 158 0.50 -1.32 -16.52
N ARG A 159 -0.58 -1.68 -15.80
CA ARG A 159 -1.44 -2.81 -16.14
C ARG A 159 -2.11 -2.63 -17.50
N ASN A 160 -2.68 -1.46 -17.77
CA ASN A 160 -3.31 -1.16 -19.06
C ASN A 160 -2.31 -1.10 -20.23
N TRP A 161 -1.03 -0.88 -19.95
CA TRP A 161 0.03 -0.89 -20.96
C TRP A 161 0.56 -2.29 -21.27
N ILE A 162 0.45 -3.22 -20.31
CA ILE A 162 0.92 -4.62 -20.45
C ILE A 162 -0.20 -5.53 -20.96
N ALA A 163 -1.46 -5.29 -20.58
CA ALA A 163 -2.65 -5.99 -21.06
C ALA A 163 -2.97 -5.65 -22.53
#